data_AF-A0A6P0R1P6-F1
#
_entry.id   AF-A0A6P0R1P6-F1
#
_cell.length_a   1.000
_cell.length_b   1.000
_cell.length_c   1.000
_cell.angle_alpha   90.00
_cell.angle_beta   90.00
_cell.angle_gamma   90.00
#
_symmetry.space_group_name_H-M   'P 1'
#
loop_
_entity.id
_entity.type
_entity.pdbx_description
1 polymer ?
#
loop_
_entity_poly.entity_id
_entity_poly.type
_entity_poly.pdbx_seq_one_letter_code
_entity_poly.pdbx_strand_id
1 'polypeptide(L)'
;MKIKTKLHTDAVKDALLSLPDMEFYNIIHYWLERISQNSWEPDLLDEMQFALGYELESGETLQSYRNWDELMYAEPDCEDVYLIAPSPLKLRRHIDKMDSHSFYHNIIYLAGKAYSHGEMGEPPNAFCDGYQFMENLVANIRKNQPPQEKNYPSETFRIMNQTQYNEAFFQVSEHWRSYSGGKVTDFVLLTSS
;
A
#
# COMPACT_ATOMS: atom_id res chain seq x y z
N MET A 1 12.03 9.32 -20.45
CA MET A 1 12.58 8.11 -19.80
C MET A 1 13.32 7.25 -20.82
N LYS A 2 14.48 6.66 -20.47
CA LYS A 2 15.24 5.76 -21.37
C LYS A 2 14.45 4.45 -21.63
N ILE A 3 14.64 3.83 -22.80
CA ILE A 3 13.92 2.59 -23.19
C ILE A 3 14.16 1.47 -22.17
N LYS A 4 15.41 1.28 -21.73
CA LYS A 4 15.76 0.23 -20.75
C LYS A 4 15.05 0.47 -19.41
N THR A 5 15.05 1.70 -18.90
CA THR A 5 14.31 2.07 -17.68
C THR A 5 12.83 1.75 -17.82
N LYS A 6 12.22 2.13 -18.95
CA LYS A 6 10.81 1.81 -19.21
C LYS A 6 10.53 0.31 -19.12
N LEU A 7 11.34 -0.52 -19.77
CA LEU A 7 11.16 -1.98 -19.77
C LEU A 7 11.22 -2.58 -18.36
N HIS A 8 12.13 -2.11 -17.51
CA HIS A 8 12.25 -2.61 -16.14
C HIS A 8 11.09 -2.10 -15.28
N THR A 9 10.69 -0.84 -15.45
CA THR A 9 9.52 -0.27 -14.79
C THR A 9 8.25 -1.06 -15.12
N ASP A 10 8.00 -1.30 -16.41
CA ASP A 10 6.83 -2.02 -16.87
C ASP A 10 6.84 -3.47 -16.33
N ALA A 11 8.01 -4.12 -16.27
CA ALA A 11 8.14 -5.46 -15.68
C ALA A 11 7.80 -5.49 -14.17
N VAL A 12 8.19 -4.47 -13.40
CA VAL A 12 7.80 -4.33 -11.98
C VAL A 12 6.30 -4.12 -11.87
N LYS A 13 5.74 -3.23 -12.70
CA LYS A 13 4.30 -2.95 -12.73
C LYS A 13 3.49 -4.21 -13.03
N ASP A 14 3.88 -4.97 -14.05
CA ASP A 14 3.23 -6.22 -14.44
C ASP A 14 3.32 -7.26 -13.32
N ALA A 15 4.50 -7.40 -12.69
CA ALA A 15 4.67 -8.32 -11.57
C ALA A 15 3.76 -7.96 -10.40
N LEU A 16 3.70 -6.68 -10.03
CA LEU A 16 2.87 -6.19 -8.94
C LEU A 16 1.38 -6.38 -9.24
N LEU A 17 0.92 -6.02 -10.44
CA LEU A 17 -0.48 -6.17 -10.87
C LEU A 17 -0.89 -7.63 -11.14
N SER A 18 0.05 -8.57 -11.19
CA SER A 18 -0.26 -10.00 -11.30
C SER A 18 -0.58 -10.68 -9.97
N LEU A 19 -0.34 -10.00 -8.84
CA LEU A 19 -0.66 -10.51 -7.50
C LEU A 19 -2.18 -10.56 -7.25
N PRO A 20 -2.67 -11.44 -6.36
CA PRO A 20 -4.02 -11.30 -5.81
C PRO A 20 -4.24 -9.93 -5.15
N ASP A 21 -5.47 -9.42 -5.16
CA ASP A 21 -5.78 -8.05 -4.69
C ASP A 21 -5.27 -7.76 -3.27
N MET A 22 -5.41 -8.72 -2.35
CA MET A 22 -4.94 -8.57 -0.98
C MET A 22 -3.41 -8.60 -0.87
N GLU A 23 -2.72 -9.46 -1.62
CA GLU A 23 -1.24 -9.50 -1.62
C GLU A 23 -0.65 -8.23 -2.22
N PHE A 24 -1.25 -7.74 -3.31
CA PHE A 24 -0.94 -6.44 -3.90
C PHE A 24 -1.06 -5.31 -2.86
N TYR A 25 -2.19 -5.27 -2.17
CA TYR A 25 -2.47 -4.24 -1.18
C TYR A 25 -1.51 -4.29 0.00
N ASN A 26 -1.26 -5.50 0.53
CA ASN A 26 -0.37 -5.75 1.64
C ASN A 26 1.07 -5.38 1.32
N ILE A 27 1.56 -5.67 0.10
CA ILE A 27 2.91 -5.29 -0.30
C ILE A 27 3.10 -3.77 -0.30
N ILE A 28 2.14 -3.01 -0.83
CA ILE A 28 2.21 -1.53 -0.82
C ILE A 28 2.21 -1.00 0.62
N HIS A 29 1.32 -1.53 1.47
CA HIS A 29 1.22 -1.11 2.87
C HIS A 29 2.46 -1.47 3.67
N TYR A 30 3.01 -2.65 3.43
CA TYR A 30 4.26 -3.08 4.03
C TYR A 30 5.41 -2.12 3.69
N TRP A 31 5.49 -1.65 2.44
CA TRP A 31 6.50 -0.66 2.07
C TRP A 31 6.30 0.67 2.81
N LEU A 32 5.07 1.17 2.91
CA LEU A 32 4.75 2.38 3.66
C LEU A 32 5.08 2.23 5.15
N GLU A 33 4.74 1.10 5.76
CA GLU A 33 5.05 0.80 7.17
C GLU A 33 6.55 0.71 7.43
N ARG A 34 7.32 0.07 6.53
CA ARG A 34 8.78 0.08 6.64
C ARG A 34 9.34 1.50 6.56
N ILE A 35 8.77 2.37 5.74
CA ILE A 35 9.21 3.76 5.65
C ILE A 35 8.84 4.51 6.92
N SER A 36 7.63 4.35 7.46
CA SER A 36 7.22 5.04 8.69
C SER A 36 8.09 4.66 9.89
N GLN A 37 8.63 3.44 9.91
CA GLN A 37 9.55 2.97 10.95
C GLN A 37 10.97 3.52 10.79
N ASN A 38 11.38 3.88 9.58
CA ASN A 38 12.77 4.23 9.24
C ASN A 38 12.98 5.69 8.81
N SER A 39 11.93 6.40 8.41
CA SER A 39 12.00 7.77 7.88
C SER A 39 12.02 8.79 8.99
N TRP A 40 12.93 9.76 8.88
CA TRP A 40 12.94 10.96 9.72
C TRP A 40 12.17 12.13 9.07
N GLU A 41 11.63 11.92 7.87
CA GLU A 41 10.91 12.92 7.07
C GLU A 41 9.43 12.50 6.97
N PRO A 42 8.56 12.97 7.88
CA PRO A 42 7.13 12.66 7.86
C PRO A 42 6.45 13.23 6.60
N ASP A 43 6.83 14.42 6.16
CA ASP A 43 6.27 15.08 4.97
C ASP A 43 6.45 14.21 3.70
N LEU A 44 7.57 13.50 3.59
CA LEU A 44 7.84 12.61 2.46
C LEU A 44 6.91 11.38 2.48
N LEU A 45 6.57 10.87 3.66
CA LEU A 45 5.63 9.75 3.79
C LEU A 45 4.21 10.18 3.39
N ASP A 46 3.79 11.37 3.80
CA ASP A 46 2.49 11.95 3.42
C ASP A 46 2.41 12.13 1.90
N GLU A 47 3.44 12.69 1.26
CA GLU A 47 3.51 12.83 -0.19
C GLU A 47 3.35 11.46 -0.91
N MET A 48 4.03 10.42 -0.42
CA MET A 48 3.90 9.07 -0.96
C MET A 48 2.49 8.51 -0.79
N GLN A 49 1.86 8.74 0.36
CA GLN A 49 0.49 8.29 0.64
C GLN A 49 -0.52 9.03 -0.25
N PHE A 50 -0.43 10.35 -0.38
CA PHE A 50 -1.30 11.12 -1.28
C PHE A 50 -1.12 10.70 -2.74
N ALA A 51 0.11 10.41 -3.17
CA ALA A 51 0.38 9.89 -4.52
C ALA A 51 -0.28 8.52 -4.79
N LEU A 52 -0.54 7.73 -3.74
CA LEU A 52 -1.26 6.45 -3.80
C LEU A 52 -2.78 6.60 -3.66
N GLY A 53 -3.28 7.81 -3.42
CA GLY A 53 -4.71 8.11 -3.30
C GLY A 53 -5.25 7.94 -1.87
N TYR A 54 -4.38 8.06 -0.87
CA TYR A 54 -4.83 8.33 0.50
C TYR A 54 -5.41 9.74 0.56
N GLU A 55 -6.42 9.92 1.38
CA GLU A 55 -7.15 11.17 1.53
C GLU A 55 -7.13 11.55 3.03
N LEU A 56 -7.14 12.84 3.33
CA LEU A 56 -7.35 13.35 4.67
C LEU A 56 -8.84 13.51 4.91
N GLU A 57 -9.35 13.11 6.07
CA GLU A 57 -10.75 13.32 6.46
C GLU A 57 -10.81 14.18 7.72
N SER A 58 -11.61 15.26 7.65
CA SER A 58 -11.88 16.12 8.81
C SER A 58 -12.75 15.35 9.82
N GLY A 59 -12.30 15.26 11.07
CA GLY A 59 -13.08 14.70 12.16
C GLY A 59 -14.32 15.54 12.51
N GLU A 60 -14.30 16.82 12.14
CA GLU A 60 -15.37 17.77 12.42
C GLU A 60 -16.49 17.70 11.37
N THR A 61 -16.13 17.61 10.09
CA THR A 61 -17.08 17.70 8.97
C THR A 61 -17.26 16.40 8.19
N LEU A 62 -16.38 15.40 8.40
CA LEU A 62 -16.30 14.16 7.64
C LEU A 62 -16.06 14.40 6.13
N GLN A 63 -15.54 15.58 5.76
CA GLN A 63 -15.14 15.86 4.38
C GLN A 63 -13.75 15.31 4.11
N SER A 64 -13.56 14.77 2.90
CA SER A 64 -12.28 14.22 2.44
C SER A 64 -11.53 15.19 1.51
N TYR A 65 -10.22 15.31 1.72
CA TYR A 65 -9.30 16.19 1.00
C TYR A 65 -8.12 15.39 0.45
N ARG A 66 -7.56 15.80 -0.69
CA ARG A 66 -6.49 15.03 -1.34
C ARG A 66 -5.12 15.20 -0.70
N ASN A 67 -4.90 16.31 0.00
CA ASN A 67 -3.63 16.68 0.62
C ASN A 67 -3.86 17.79 1.65
N TRP A 68 -2.79 18.13 2.38
CA TRP A 68 -2.79 19.20 3.39
C TRP A 68 -3.15 20.57 2.82
N ASP A 69 -2.74 20.91 1.60
CA ASP A 69 -3.04 22.23 1.01
C ASP A 69 -4.56 22.40 0.80
N GLU A 70 -5.24 21.37 0.29
CA GLU A 70 -6.69 21.38 0.10
C GLU A 70 -7.43 21.49 1.44
N LEU A 71 -6.98 20.74 2.47
CA LEU A 71 -7.55 20.82 3.82
C LEU A 71 -7.35 22.22 4.42
N MET A 72 -6.12 22.72 4.45
CA MET A 72 -5.80 24.02 5.05
C MET A 72 -6.49 25.19 4.36
N TYR A 73 -6.76 25.06 3.06
CA TYR A 73 -7.53 26.08 2.33
C TYR A 73 -9.02 26.05 2.69
N ALA A 74 -9.61 24.87 2.88
CA ALA A 74 -11.04 24.70 3.14
C ALA A 74 -11.41 24.84 4.63
N GLU A 75 -10.59 24.27 5.51
CA GLU A 75 -10.80 24.17 6.96
C GLU A 75 -9.49 24.50 7.70
N PRO A 76 -9.05 25.78 7.74
CA PRO A 76 -7.76 26.17 8.31
C PRO A 76 -7.63 25.94 9.82
N ASP A 77 -8.77 25.84 10.52
CA ASP A 77 -8.86 25.67 11.96
C ASP A 77 -9.19 24.21 12.37
N CYS A 78 -9.15 23.26 11.43
CA CYS A 78 -9.45 21.85 11.70
C CYS A 78 -8.43 21.23 12.67
N GLU A 79 -8.89 20.78 13.84
CA GLU A 79 -8.00 20.20 14.87
C GLU A 79 -7.90 18.67 14.79
N ASP A 80 -8.90 17.99 14.21
CA ASP A 80 -8.98 16.53 14.13
C ASP A 80 -8.94 16.05 12.67
N VAL A 81 -7.91 15.30 12.31
CA VAL A 81 -7.65 14.85 10.93
C VAL A 81 -7.26 13.38 10.91
N TYR A 82 -7.96 12.61 10.07
CA TYR A 82 -7.72 11.19 9.87
C TYR A 82 -7.14 10.93 8.48
N LEU A 83 -6.16 10.04 8.40
CA LEU A 83 -5.65 9.55 7.11
C LEU A 83 -6.44 8.32 6.67
N ILE A 84 -7.12 8.41 5.52
CA ILE A 84 -7.98 7.37 4.99
C ILE A 84 -7.29 6.65 3.83
N ALA A 85 -7.03 5.36 4.01
CA ALA A 85 -6.45 4.51 2.99
C ALA A 85 -7.45 4.19 1.87
N PRO A 86 -7.02 4.15 0.59
CA PRO A 86 -7.87 3.72 -0.50
C PRO A 86 -8.20 2.23 -0.36
N SER A 87 -9.40 1.80 -0.78
CA SER A 87 -9.69 0.36 -0.86
C SER A 87 -8.72 -0.38 -1.81
N PRO A 88 -8.48 -1.69 -1.62
CA PRO A 88 -7.59 -2.47 -2.49
C PRO A 88 -7.89 -2.32 -3.99
N LEU A 89 -9.17 -2.30 -4.36
CA LEU A 89 -9.61 -2.12 -5.74
C LEU A 89 -9.37 -0.69 -6.25
N LYS A 90 -9.56 0.34 -5.41
CA LYS A 90 -9.28 1.75 -5.77
C LYS A 90 -7.78 1.92 -6.02
N LEU A 91 -6.93 1.39 -5.13
CA LEU A 91 -5.48 1.42 -5.24
C LEU A 91 -4.97 0.68 -6.49
N ARG A 92 -5.46 -0.53 -6.74
CA ARG A 92 -5.10 -1.31 -7.93
C ARG A 92 -5.43 -0.58 -9.22
N ARG A 93 -6.64 -0.03 -9.33
CA ARG A 93 -7.08 0.74 -10.51
C ARG A 93 -6.26 2.02 -10.69
N HIS A 94 -5.88 2.66 -9.60
CA HIS A 94 -5.02 3.85 -9.62
C HIS A 94 -3.64 3.51 -10.20
N ILE A 95 -2.99 2.48 -9.66
CA ILE A 95 -1.67 2.02 -10.12
C ILE A 95 -1.71 1.47 -11.56
N ASP A 96 -2.76 0.75 -11.94
CA ASP A 96 -2.95 0.24 -13.31
C ASP A 96 -3.01 1.38 -14.35
N LYS A 97 -3.62 2.52 -13.99
CA LYS A 97 -3.70 3.70 -14.86
C LYS A 97 -2.45 4.56 -14.89
N MET A 98 -1.51 4.40 -13.95
CA MET A 98 -0.26 5.17 -13.95
C MET A 98 0.56 4.85 -15.20
N ASP A 99 1.03 5.87 -15.90
CA ASP A 99 2.04 5.65 -16.94
C ASP A 99 3.38 5.23 -16.32
N SER A 100 4.29 4.71 -17.15
CA SER A 100 5.57 4.18 -16.69
C SER A 100 6.44 5.25 -16.00
N HIS A 101 6.29 6.53 -16.33
CA HIS A 101 7.04 7.61 -15.67
C HIS A 101 6.50 7.86 -14.26
N SER A 102 5.18 8.02 -14.11
CA SER A 102 4.56 8.14 -12.78
C SER A 102 4.79 6.92 -11.92
N PHE A 103 4.69 5.71 -12.48
CA PHE A 103 4.96 4.47 -11.75
C PHE A 103 6.42 4.41 -11.25
N TYR A 104 7.37 4.83 -12.10
CA TYR A 104 8.78 4.88 -11.71
C TYR A 104 9.01 5.84 -10.53
N HIS A 105 8.43 7.04 -10.58
CA HIS A 105 8.64 8.05 -9.55
C HIS A 105 7.83 7.82 -8.26
N ASN A 106 6.70 7.10 -8.33
CA ASN A 106 5.86 6.87 -7.16
C ASN A 106 6.10 5.49 -6.56
N ILE A 107 6.03 4.41 -7.36
CA ILE A 107 6.02 3.04 -6.86
C ILE A 107 7.44 2.48 -6.71
N ILE A 108 8.30 2.68 -7.70
CA ILE A 108 9.68 2.18 -7.63
C ILE A 108 10.48 2.98 -6.60
N TYR A 109 10.23 4.29 -6.51
CA TYR A 109 10.79 5.13 -5.47
C TYR A 109 10.32 4.70 -4.06
N LEU A 110 9.01 4.46 -3.87
CA LEU A 110 8.44 3.93 -2.63
C LEU A 110 9.13 2.62 -2.22
N ALA A 111 9.18 1.63 -3.12
CA ALA A 111 9.87 0.37 -2.84
C ALA A 111 11.35 0.62 -2.50
N GLY A 112 12.03 1.49 -3.26
CA GLY A 112 13.42 1.85 -3.01
C GLY A 112 13.67 2.46 -1.64
N LYS A 113 12.71 3.23 -1.11
CA LYS A 113 12.77 3.80 0.24
C LYS A 113 12.45 2.78 1.34
N ALA A 114 11.60 1.81 1.04
CA ALA A 114 11.23 0.74 1.98
C ALA A 114 12.35 -0.30 2.19
N TYR A 115 13.19 -0.53 1.18
CA TYR A 115 14.34 -1.45 1.28
C TYR A 115 15.60 -0.68 1.69
N SER A 116 16.33 -1.19 2.69
CA SER A 116 17.60 -0.58 3.09
C SER A 116 18.66 -0.75 2.00
N HIS A 117 19.66 0.15 1.96
CA HIS A 117 20.72 0.15 0.94
C HIS A 117 21.38 -1.23 0.87
N GLY A 118 21.18 -1.92 -0.25
CA GLY A 118 21.78 -3.22 -0.54
C GLY A 118 20.87 -4.45 -0.36
N GLU A 119 19.70 -4.35 0.29
CA GLU A 119 18.78 -5.51 0.42
C GLU A 119 18.35 -6.08 -0.94
N MET A 120 18.18 -5.20 -1.93
CA MET A 120 17.79 -5.56 -3.30
C MET A 120 18.73 -4.94 -4.35
N GLY A 121 19.89 -4.43 -3.94
CA GLY A 121 20.73 -3.57 -4.78
C GLY A 121 20.34 -2.09 -4.65
N GLU A 122 21.04 -1.23 -5.40
CA GLU A 122 20.85 0.23 -5.32
C GLU A 122 19.56 0.66 -6.05
N PRO A 123 18.60 1.29 -5.35
CA PRO A 123 17.44 1.91 -5.98
C PRO A 123 17.86 3.00 -6.97
N PRO A 124 16.96 3.39 -7.90
CA PRO A 124 17.29 4.44 -8.84
C PRO A 124 17.60 5.78 -8.14
N ASN A 125 18.70 6.40 -8.53
CA ASN A 125 19.18 7.67 -7.99
C ASN A 125 19.94 8.47 -9.08
N ALA A 126 20.55 9.59 -8.71
CA ALA A 126 21.28 10.45 -9.67
C ALA A 126 22.47 9.74 -10.37
N PHE A 127 23.00 8.68 -9.79
CA PHE A 127 24.20 7.96 -10.25
C PHE A 127 23.90 6.56 -10.79
N CYS A 128 22.72 6.00 -10.50
CA CYS A 128 22.32 4.65 -10.88
C CYS A 128 20.88 4.63 -11.40
N ASP A 129 20.65 4.02 -12.58
CA ASP A 129 19.30 3.83 -13.11
C ASP A 129 18.50 2.74 -12.33
N GLY A 130 19.11 2.05 -11.36
CA GLY A 130 18.45 1.08 -10.47
C GLY A 130 17.99 -0.24 -11.11
N TYR A 131 18.59 -0.67 -12.23
CA TYR A 131 18.16 -1.87 -12.96
C TYR A 131 18.19 -3.14 -12.11
N GLN A 132 19.29 -3.39 -11.39
CA GLN A 132 19.43 -4.55 -10.52
C GLN A 132 18.37 -4.56 -9.42
N PHE A 133 18.07 -3.38 -8.86
CA PHE A 133 17.00 -3.22 -7.88
C PHE A 133 15.64 -3.64 -8.45
N MET A 134 15.27 -3.15 -9.63
CA MET A 134 14.01 -3.51 -10.28
C MET A 134 13.93 -5.01 -10.62
N GLU A 135 15.02 -5.63 -11.07
CA GLU A 135 15.07 -7.08 -11.34
C GLU A 135 14.86 -7.90 -10.06
N ASN A 136 15.53 -7.52 -8.97
CA ASN A 136 15.39 -8.18 -7.67
C ASN A 136 14.00 -7.96 -7.06
N LEU A 137 13.42 -6.77 -7.25
CA LEU A 137 12.07 -6.44 -6.82
C LEU A 137 11.04 -7.33 -7.54
N VAL A 138 11.16 -7.52 -8.86
CA VAL A 138 10.33 -8.45 -9.63
C VAL A 138 10.45 -9.88 -9.09
N ALA A 139 11.69 -10.34 -8.83
CA ALA A 139 11.92 -11.68 -8.30
C ALA A 139 11.30 -11.86 -6.90
N ASN A 140 11.39 -10.84 -6.04
CA ASN A 140 10.80 -10.85 -4.71
C ASN A 140 9.26 -10.91 -4.77
N ILE A 141 8.64 -10.05 -5.60
CA ILE A 141 7.19 -10.03 -5.81
C ILE A 141 6.69 -11.40 -6.27
N ARG A 142 7.37 -12.01 -7.26
CA ARG A 142 6.98 -13.32 -7.79
C ARG A 142 7.20 -14.47 -6.81
N LYS A 143 8.21 -14.40 -5.94
CA LYS A 143 8.45 -15.41 -4.90
C LYS A 143 7.32 -15.43 -3.86
N ASN A 144 6.69 -14.29 -3.61
CA ASN A 144 5.57 -14.16 -2.68
C ASN A 144 4.21 -14.48 -3.34
N GLN A 145 4.17 -14.88 -4.61
CA GLN A 145 2.95 -15.44 -5.19
C GLN A 145 2.68 -16.82 -4.57
N PRO A 146 1.46 -17.08 -4.07
CA PRO A 146 1.08 -18.44 -3.72
C PRO A 146 1.27 -19.32 -4.96
N PRO A 147 1.84 -20.53 -4.84
CA PRO A 147 2.00 -21.41 -5.98
C PRO A 147 0.63 -21.61 -6.62
N GLN A 148 0.50 -21.22 -7.89
CA GLN A 148 -0.71 -21.46 -8.68
C GLN A 148 -1.16 -22.90 -8.42
N GLU A 149 -2.44 -23.09 -8.09
CA GLU A 149 -3.04 -24.40 -7.87
C GLU A 149 -2.59 -25.33 -8.99
N LYS A 150 -1.66 -26.24 -8.68
CA LYS A 150 -1.45 -27.42 -9.49
C LYS A 150 -2.82 -28.07 -9.55
N ASN A 151 -3.36 -28.28 -10.75
CA ASN A 151 -4.60 -29.00 -10.98
C ASN A 151 -4.62 -30.28 -10.13
N TYR A 152 -5.26 -30.24 -8.97
CA TYR A 152 -5.52 -31.44 -8.20
C TYR A 152 -6.66 -32.15 -8.91
N PRO A 153 -6.52 -33.45 -9.24
CA PRO A 153 -7.64 -34.22 -9.75
C PRO A 153 -8.76 -34.15 -8.72
N SER A 154 -9.98 -33.94 -9.21
CA SER A 154 -11.19 -33.77 -8.41
C SER A 154 -11.51 -35.05 -7.63
N GLU A 155 -10.86 -35.24 -6.49
CA GLU A 155 -11.28 -36.21 -5.49
C GLU A 155 -12.11 -35.51 -4.42
N THR A 156 -13.38 -35.86 -4.44
CA THR A 156 -14.45 -35.45 -3.55
C THR A 156 -14.04 -35.60 -2.08
N PHE A 157 -13.82 -34.49 -1.37
CA PHE A 157 -13.68 -34.51 0.09
C PHE A 157 -14.97 -34.01 0.77
N ARG A 158 -15.43 -34.81 1.74
CA ARG A 158 -16.58 -34.55 2.61
C ARG A 158 -16.38 -33.24 3.37
N ILE A 159 -17.42 -32.41 3.39
CA ILE A 159 -17.50 -31.22 4.24
C ILE A 159 -17.49 -31.67 5.71
N MET A 160 -16.36 -31.48 6.39
CA MET A 160 -16.30 -31.37 7.84
C MET A 160 -16.14 -29.89 8.17
N ASN A 161 -17.06 -29.36 8.99
CA ASN A 161 -17.08 -27.98 9.45
C ASN A 161 -15.73 -27.58 10.04
N GLN A 162 -15.04 -26.62 9.40
CA GLN A 162 -13.88 -25.92 9.95
C GLN A 162 -14.31 -24.56 10.48
N THR A 163 -14.89 -24.54 11.68
CA THR A 163 -14.76 -23.41 12.59
C THR A 163 -13.38 -23.52 13.25
N GLN A 164 -12.43 -22.63 12.88
CA GLN A 164 -11.38 -22.05 13.78
C GLN A 164 -10.17 -21.39 13.09
N TYR A 165 -10.08 -21.30 11.76
CA TYR A 165 -8.85 -20.76 11.13
C TYR A 165 -8.85 -19.26 10.76
N ASN A 166 -9.97 -18.55 10.94
CA ASN A 166 -10.09 -17.15 10.50
C ASN A 166 -9.79 -16.11 11.59
N GLU A 167 -9.58 -16.48 12.86
CA GLU A 167 -9.36 -15.50 13.93
C GLU A 167 -7.90 -15.00 14.03
N ALA A 168 -6.93 -15.74 13.48
CA ALA A 168 -5.51 -15.35 13.55
C ALA A 168 -5.10 -14.29 12.51
N PHE A 169 -5.87 -14.11 11.44
CA PHE A 169 -5.49 -13.21 10.32
C PHE A 169 -6.01 -11.77 10.48
N PHE A 170 -6.92 -11.50 11.42
CA PHE A 170 -7.43 -10.16 11.70
C PHE A 170 -6.60 -9.37 12.73
N GLN A 171 -5.52 -9.94 13.26
CA GLN A 171 -4.68 -9.27 14.27
C GLN A 171 -3.59 -8.35 13.70
N VAL A 172 -3.43 -8.24 12.38
CA VAL A 172 -2.35 -7.42 11.79
C VAL A 172 -2.73 -5.94 11.65
N SER A 173 -3.97 -5.52 11.96
CA SER A 173 -4.39 -4.11 11.87
C SER A 173 -4.64 -3.40 13.21
N GLU A 174 -4.35 -4.01 14.36
CA GLU A 174 -4.63 -3.38 15.66
C GLU A 174 -3.57 -2.35 16.11
N HIS A 175 -2.40 -2.31 15.47
CA HIS A 175 -1.33 -1.36 15.84
C HIS A 175 -1.58 0.10 15.43
N TRP A 176 -2.60 0.38 14.60
CA TRP A 176 -2.94 1.74 14.19
C TRP A 176 -3.97 2.41 15.12
N ARG A 177 -4.46 1.71 16.16
CA ARG A 177 -5.49 2.22 17.09
C ARG A 177 -4.98 2.76 18.42
N SER A 178 -3.67 2.92 18.61
CA SER A 178 -3.15 3.53 19.84
C SER A 178 -2.32 4.78 19.54
N TYR A 179 -3.03 5.86 19.22
CA TYR A 179 -2.58 7.20 19.60
C TYR A 179 -3.48 7.70 20.73
N SER A 180 -2.86 8.06 21.85
CA SER A 180 -3.51 8.37 23.12
C SER A 180 -3.99 9.83 23.14
N GLY A 181 -5.28 10.03 22.86
CA GLY A 181 -6.03 11.27 23.11
C GLY A 181 -7.42 10.90 23.64
N GLY A 182 -7.84 11.53 24.74
CA GLY A 182 -8.91 11.03 25.61
C GLY A 182 -10.29 10.76 24.97
N LYS A 183 -10.91 9.68 25.47
CA LYS A 183 -12.36 9.31 25.41
C LYS A 183 -12.90 8.79 24.07
N VAL A 184 -12.69 7.50 23.84
CA VAL A 184 -13.54 6.69 22.95
C VAL A 184 -14.90 6.47 23.65
N THR A 185 -15.99 6.88 23.00
CA THR A 185 -17.35 6.43 23.35
C THR A 185 -17.75 5.34 22.37
N ASP A 186 -18.32 4.25 22.90
CA ASP A 186 -18.63 3.02 22.18
C ASP A 186 -19.54 3.25 20.97
N PHE A 187 -19.20 2.57 19.86
CA PHE A 187 -20.01 2.52 18.64
C PHE A 187 -21.38 1.88 18.92
N VAL A 188 -22.46 2.66 18.77
CA VAL A 188 -23.81 2.13 18.65
C VAL A 188 -24.06 1.74 17.21
N LEU A 189 -24.15 0.43 16.96
CA LEU A 189 -24.67 -0.14 15.71
C LEU A 189 -26.17 0.18 15.60
N LEU A 190 -26.51 1.26 14.90
CA LEU A 190 -27.87 1.48 14.43
C LEU A 190 -28.11 0.59 13.20
N THR A 191 -28.64 -0.61 13.45
CA THR A 191 -29.39 -1.33 12.41
C THR A 191 -30.76 -0.66 12.30
N SER A 192 -31.14 -0.21 11.11
CA SER A 192 -32.49 0.28 10.83
C SER A 192 -33.18 -0.66 9.86
N SER A 193 -34.40 -0.99 10.26
CA SER A 193 -35.42 -1.90 9.71
C SER A 193 -35.87 -1.59 8.28
#